data_AF-A0A0H2REZ9-F1
#
_entry.id   AF-A0A0H2REZ9-F1
#
_cell.length_a   1.000
_cell.length_b   1.000
_cell.length_c   1.000
_cell.angle_alpha   90.00
_cell.angle_beta   90.00
_cell.angle_gamma   90.00
#
_symmetry.space_group_name_H-M   'P 1'
#
loop_
_entity.id
_entity.type
_entity.pdbx_description
1 polymer ?
#
loop_
_entity_poly.entity_id
_entity_poly.type
_entity_poly.pdbx_seq_one_letter_code
_entity_poly.pdbx_strand_id
1 'polypeptide(L)'
;MKPSLVRCWTLLTRDAIPKQHLEKIRPSLLTAKERQHTPTLIDHLTARKAKRDAKVAEAANKEGGVRIAPRSWPSNLRIEPVISRSAFSEVAKEHRRALKESLKER
;
A
#
# COMPACT_ATOMS: atom_id res chain seq x y z
N MET A 1 -17.42 -44.86 11.56
CA MET A 1 -17.00 -43.47 11.83
C MET A 1 -17.71 -42.55 10.86
N LYS A 2 -18.60 -41.65 11.33
CA LYS A 2 -19.18 -40.62 10.46
C LYS A 2 -18.17 -39.47 10.37
N PRO A 3 -17.73 -39.02 9.18
CA PRO A 3 -16.84 -37.87 9.08
C PRO A 3 -17.59 -36.64 9.61
N SER A 4 -17.06 -36.03 10.66
CA SER A 4 -17.54 -34.75 11.18
C SER A 4 -17.36 -33.68 10.11
N LEU A 5 -18.42 -32.96 9.76
CA LEU A 5 -18.40 -31.87 8.78
C LEU A 5 -17.22 -30.93 9.04
N VAL A 6 -16.40 -30.74 8.00
CA VAL A 6 -15.34 -29.72 7.95
C VAL A 6 -15.99 -28.39 8.30
N ARG A 7 -15.52 -27.73 9.37
CA ARG A 7 -15.98 -26.39 9.74
C ARG A 7 -15.59 -25.44 8.61
N CYS A 8 -16.55 -25.11 7.73
CA CYS A 8 -16.37 -24.09 6.71
C CYS A 8 -16.36 -22.72 7.39
N TRP A 9 -15.22 -22.06 7.39
CA TRP A 9 -15.11 -20.67 7.83
C TRP A 9 -15.53 -19.79 6.66
N THR A 10 -16.67 -19.11 6.78
CA THR A 10 -17.10 -18.10 5.82
C THR A 10 -16.65 -16.73 6.31
N LEU A 11 -15.83 -16.04 5.52
CA LEU A 11 -15.44 -14.66 5.80
C LEU A 11 -16.64 -13.75 5.47
N LEU A 12 -17.27 -13.20 6.52
CA LEU A 12 -18.33 -12.21 6.38
C LEU A 12 -17.75 -10.81 6.54
N THR A 13 -18.09 -9.90 5.62
CA THR A 13 -17.81 -8.47 5.79
C THR A 13 -18.67 -7.90 6.92
N ARG A 14 -18.17 -6.85 7.58
CA ARG A 14 -18.86 -6.24 8.73
C ARG A 14 -20.24 -5.68 8.37
N ASP A 15 -20.43 -5.28 7.11
CA ASP A 15 -21.68 -4.75 6.58
C ASP A 15 -22.77 -5.83 6.41
N ALA A 16 -22.36 -7.09 6.25
CA ALA A 16 -23.27 -8.22 6.13
C ALA A 16 -23.78 -8.75 7.50
N ILE A 17 -23.33 -8.14 8.61
CA ILE A 17 -23.67 -8.60 9.96
C ILE A 17 -24.95 -7.88 10.44
N PRO A 18 -25.96 -8.61 10.95
CA PRO A 18 -27.16 -7.99 11.50
C PRO A 18 -26.82 -7.07 12.68
N LYS A 19 -27.49 -5.91 12.76
CA LYS A 19 -27.21 -4.87 13.77
C LYS A 19 -27.22 -5.38 15.22
N GLN A 20 -28.09 -6.36 15.50
CA GLN A 20 -28.21 -7.01 16.81
C GLN A 20 -26.91 -7.71 17.29
N HIS A 21 -26.05 -8.12 16.36
CA HIS A 21 -24.78 -8.77 16.67
C HIS A 21 -23.59 -7.81 16.64
N LEU A 22 -23.75 -6.60 16.09
CA LEU A 22 -22.66 -5.62 15.98
C LEU A 22 -22.16 -5.16 17.35
N GLU A 23 -23.03 -5.10 18.35
CA GLU A 23 -22.67 -4.70 19.73
C GLU A 23 -21.79 -5.74 20.44
N LYS A 24 -21.90 -7.02 20.05
CA LYS A 24 -21.07 -8.12 20.59
C LYS A 24 -19.69 -8.19 19.94
N ILE A 25 -19.53 -7.54 18.78
CA ILE A 25 -18.26 -7.49 18.06
C ILE A 25 -17.49 -6.28 18.58
N ARG A 26 -16.25 -6.49 19.03
CA ARG A 26 -15.40 -5.39 19.46
C ARG A 26 -15.44 -4.27 18.40
N PRO A 27 -15.63 -3.01 18.80
CA PRO A 27 -15.55 -1.90 17.87
C PRO A 27 -14.18 -1.97 17.18
N SER A 28 -14.17 -1.66 15.88
CA SER A 28 -12.91 -1.54 15.16
C SER A 28 -12.04 -0.53 15.90
N LEU A 29 -10.79 -0.90 16.17
CA LEU A 29 -9.82 0.01 16.76
C LEU A 29 -9.53 1.22 15.84
N LEU A 30 -9.93 1.12 14.57
CA LEU A 30 -9.81 2.21 13.61
C LEU A 30 -10.95 3.21 13.83
N THR A 31 -10.57 4.43 14.19
CA THR A 31 -11.48 5.58 14.29
C THR A 31 -12.14 5.86 12.93
N ALA A 32 -13.33 6.45 12.93
CA ALA A 32 -14.01 6.83 11.68
C ALA A 32 -13.16 7.77 10.80
N LYS A 33 -12.21 8.51 11.40
CA LYS A 33 -11.20 9.30 10.68
C LYS A 33 -10.16 8.44 9.95
N GLU A 34 -9.73 7.31 10.52
CA GLU A 34 -8.84 6.35 9.84
C GLU A 34 -9.54 5.55 8.72
N ARG A 35 -10.88 5.59 8.67
CA ARG A 35 -11.63 5.08 7.51
C ARG A 35 -11.64 6.04 6.33
N GLN A 36 -11.30 7.31 6.55
CA GLN A 36 -11.08 8.23 5.44
C GLN A 36 -9.77 7.82 4.80
N HIS A 37 -9.84 7.45 3.53
CA HIS A 37 -8.67 7.07 2.75
C HIS A 37 -7.69 8.26 2.70
N THR A 38 -6.73 8.30 3.62
CA THR A 38 -5.62 9.24 3.54
C THR A 38 -4.77 8.81 2.35
N PRO A 39 -4.62 9.63 1.31
CA PRO A 39 -3.87 9.25 0.13
C PRO A 39 -2.44 8.91 0.56
N THR A 40 -2.07 7.68 0.30
CA THR A 40 -0.72 7.20 0.54
C THR A 40 0.20 7.69 -0.58
N LEU A 41 1.50 7.59 -0.34
CA LEU A 41 2.50 7.89 -1.36
C LEU A 41 2.31 6.99 -2.61
N ILE A 42 1.81 5.77 -2.43
CA ILE A 42 1.47 4.85 -3.53
C ILE A 42 0.35 5.42 -4.38
N ASP A 43 -0.68 6.00 -3.77
CA ASP A 43 -1.82 6.59 -4.50
C ASP A 43 -1.40 7.80 -5.33
N HIS A 44 -0.45 8.59 -4.83
CA HIS A 44 0.16 9.67 -5.62
C HIS A 44 0.98 9.14 -6.80
N LEU A 45 1.68 8.02 -6.64
CA LEU A 45 2.48 7.40 -7.70
C LEU A 45 1.59 6.77 -8.78
N THR A 46 0.51 6.07 -8.39
CA THR A 46 -0.47 5.50 -9.33
C THR A 46 -1.19 6.60 -10.10
N ALA A 47 -1.58 7.69 -9.44
CA ALA A 47 -2.19 8.85 -10.10
C ALA A 47 -1.24 9.52 -11.11
N ARG A 48 0.07 9.62 -10.80
CA ARG A 48 1.07 10.15 -11.75
C ARG A 48 1.25 9.23 -12.96
N LYS A 49 1.27 7.92 -12.75
CA LYS A 49 1.33 6.94 -13.84
C LYS A 49 0.11 7.05 -14.76
N ALA A 50 -1.09 7.04 -14.20
CA ALA A 50 -2.34 7.17 -14.96
C ALA A 50 -2.40 8.47 -15.79
N LYS A 51 -1.98 9.61 -15.21
CA LYS A 51 -1.91 10.90 -15.94
C LYS A 51 -0.95 10.85 -17.13
N ARG A 52 0.18 10.14 -16.99
CA ARG A 52 1.14 9.96 -18.06
C ARG A 52 0.55 9.08 -19.18
N ASP A 53 -0.04 7.94 -18.81
CA ASP A 53 -0.59 6.98 -19.76
C ASP A 53 -1.73 7.64 -20.59
N ALA A 54 -2.56 8.46 -19.94
CA ALA A 54 -3.58 9.26 -20.63
C ALA A 54 -2.97 10.25 -21.65
N LYS A 55 -1.88 10.95 -21.30
CA LYS A 55 -1.18 11.85 -22.23
C LYS A 55 -0.53 11.11 -23.40
N VAL A 56 -0.01 9.90 -23.18
CA VAL A 56 0.53 9.06 -24.25
C VAL A 56 -0.57 8.62 -25.20
N ALA A 57 -1.72 8.20 -24.67
CA ALA A 57 -2.89 7.85 -25.48
C ALA A 57 -3.45 9.04 -26.28
N GLU A 58 -3.51 10.24 -25.67
CA GLU A 58 -3.93 11.45 -26.37
C GLU A 58 -2.95 11.85 -27.48
N ALA A 59 -1.64 11.75 -27.22
CA ALA A 59 -0.61 12.04 -28.22
C ALA A 59 -0.60 11.03 -29.38
N ALA A 60 -0.97 9.77 -29.13
CA ALA A 60 -1.09 8.74 -30.16
C ALA A 60 -2.29 8.96 -31.10
N ASN A 61 -3.37 9.56 -30.60
CA ASN A 61 -4.59 9.82 -31.37
C ASN A 61 -4.54 11.09 -32.24
N LYS A 62 -3.55 11.97 -32.05
CA LYS A 62 -3.36 13.15 -32.91
C LYS A 62 -2.53 12.76 -34.13
N GLU A 63 -3.17 12.66 -35.30
CA GLU A 63 -2.50 12.47 -36.60
C GLU A 63 -1.42 13.56 -36.80
N GLY A 64 -0.15 13.16 -36.88
CA GLY A 64 1.01 14.05 -37.00
C GLY A 64 1.73 14.42 -35.69
N GLY A 65 1.29 13.89 -34.54
CA GLY A 65 1.88 14.17 -33.24
C GLY A 65 3.26 13.54 -33.02
N VAL A 66 4.21 14.33 -32.50
CA VAL A 66 5.55 13.90 -32.06
C VAL A 66 5.44 12.62 -31.22
N ARG A 67 6.06 11.52 -31.71
CA ARG A 67 6.17 10.26 -30.96
C ARG A 67 6.99 10.52 -29.70
N ILE A 68 6.32 10.77 -28.58
CA ILE A 68 6.97 10.85 -27.27
C ILE A 68 7.57 9.48 -27.02
N ALA A 69 8.90 9.36 -27.13
CA ALA A 69 9.59 8.11 -26.87
C ALA A 69 9.15 7.58 -25.50
N PRO A 70 8.70 6.31 -25.40
CA PRO A 70 8.24 5.75 -24.14
C PRO A 70 9.45 5.55 -23.24
N ARG A 71 9.89 6.60 -22.54
CA ARG A 71 10.81 6.47 -21.41
C ARG A 71 10.13 5.56 -20.40
N SER A 72 10.44 4.27 -20.39
CA SER A 72 9.75 3.26 -19.59
C SER A 72 9.49 3.79 -18.18
N TRP A 73 8.23 3.69 -17.72
CA TRP A 73 7.96 4.01 -16.33
C TRP A 73 8.84 3.08 -15.47
N PRO A 74 9.60 3.61 -14.50
CA PRO A 74 10.44 2.74 -13.67
C PRO A 74 9.54 1.73 -12.96
N SER A 75 9.67 0.46 -13.35
CA SER A 75 8.89 -0.65 -12.80
C SER A 75 9.24 -0.92 -11.34
N ASN A 76 10.44 -0.52 -10.93
CA ASN A 76 10.97 -0.71 -9.59
C ASN A 76 11.06 0.63 -8.84
N LEU A 77 9.91 1.17 -8.44
CA LEU A 77 9.86 2.27 -7.48
C LEU A 77 10.24 1.72 -6.09
N ARG A 78 11.53 1.82 -5.74
CA ARG A 78 11.99 1.56 -4.37
C ARG A 78 11.71 2.80 -3.54
N ILE A 79 10.74 2.69 -2.64
CA ILE A 79 10.51 3.70 -1.61
C ILE A 79 11.47 3.34 -0.48
N GLU A 80 12.57 4.07 -0.40
CA GLU A 80 13.48 3.93 0.74
C GLU A 80 12.85 4.64 1.94
N PRO A 81 12.70 3.95 3.09
CA PRO A 81 12.22 4.61 4.29
C PRO A 81 13.27 5.62 4.75
N VAL A 82 12.87 6.88 4.88
CA VAL A 82 13.71 7.90 5.52
C VAL A 82 13.71 7.63 7.02
N ILE A 83 14.70 6.88 7.49
CA ILE A 83 14.82 6.50 8.89
C ILE A 83 15.53 7.63 9.66
N SER A 84 14.84 8.21 10.64
CA SER A 84 15.40 9.24 11.50
C SER A 84 16.46 8.67 12.46
N ARG A 85 17.41 9.50 12.90
CA ARG A 85 18.44 9.07 13.87
C ARG A 85 17.86 8.61 15.20
N SER A 86 16.69 9.12 15.59
CA SER A 86 15.99 8.71 16.81
C SER A 86 15.49 7.27 16.74
N ALA A 87 15.18 6.73 15.56
CA ALA A 87 14.76 5.33 15.42
C ALA A 87 15.83 4.32 15.87
N PHE A 88 17.11 4.74 15.92
CA PHE A 88 18.21 3.89 16.37
C PHE A 88 18.52 4.03 17.88
N SER A 89 17.84 4.90 18.63
CA SER A 89 18.13 5.09 20.06
C SER A 89 17.72 3.89 20.91
N GLU A 90 16.70 3.15 20.48
CA GLU A 90 16.17 1.97 21.18
C GLU A 90 16.95 0.68 20.85
N VAL A 91 17.72 0.69 19.75
CA VAL A 91 18.53 -0.45 19.34
C VAL A 91 19.78 -0.54 20.21
N ALA A 92 20.16 -1.72 20.67
CA ALA A 92 21.42 -1.94 21.40
C ALA A 92 22.64 -1.50 20.55
N LYS A 93 23.67 -0.92 21.18
CA LYS A 93 24.84 -0.35 20.49
C LYS A 93 25.52 -1.34 19.54
N GLU A 94 25.55 -2.62 19.91
CA GLU A 94 26.18 -3.71 19.15
C GLU A 94 25.52 -3.93 17.77
N HIS A 95 24.20 -3.77 17.68
CA HIS A 95 23.44 -4.01 16.44
C HIS A 95 23.27 -2.76 15.58
N ARG A 96 23.46 -1.55 16.14
CA ARG A 96 23.27 -0.29 15.40
C ARG A 96 24.16 -0.16 14.17
N ARG A 97 25.39 -0.68 14.23
CA ARG A 97 26.34 -0.57 13.11
C ARG A 97 25.92 -1.44 11.94
N ALA A 98 25.66 -2.72 12.20
CA ALA A 98 25.18 -3.66 11.19
C ALA A 98 23.85 -3.21 10.55
N LEU A 99 22.92 -2.69 11.36
CA LEU A 99 21.65 -2.13 10.85
C LEU A 99 21.85 -0.88 10.00
N LYS A 100 22.78 0.00 10.35
CA LYS A 100 23.09 1.19 9.53
C LYS A 100 23.77 0.82 8.22
N GLU A 101 24.61 -0.20 8.21
CA GLU A 101 25.28 -0.68 7.00
C GLU A 101 24.28 -1.36 6.06
N SER A 102 23.41 -2.24 6.56
CA SER A 102 22.36 -2.89 5.74
C SER A 102 21.32 -1.92 5.18
N LEU A 103 21.07 -0.80 5.88
CA LEU A 103 20.19 0.27 5.41
C LEU A 103 20.89 1.28 4.49
N LYS A 104 22.23 1.29 4.44
CA LYS A 104 23.04 2.15 3.55
C LYS A 104 23.50 1.46 2.28
N GLU A 105 23.46 0.12 2.20
CA GLU A 105 23.75 -0.59 0.95
C GLU A 105 22.62 -0.40 -0.07
N ARG A 106 22.68 0.72 -0.80
CA ARG A 106 22.43 0.86 -2.25
C ARG A 106 22.74 2.26 -2.77
#